data_AF-A0A2V5VIM0-F1
#
_entry.id   AF-A0A2V5VIM0-F1
#
_cell.length_a   1.000
_cell.length_b   1.000
_cell.length_c   1.000
_cell.angle_alpha   90.00
_cell.angle_beta   90.00
_cell.angle_gamma   90.00
#
_symmetry.space_group_name_H-M   'P 1'
#
loop_
_entity.id
_entity.type
_entity.pdbx_description
1 polymer ?
#
loop_
_entity_poly.entity_id
_entity_poly.type
_entity_poly.pdbx_seq_one_letter_code
_entity_poly.pdbx_strand_id
1 'polypeptide(L)' 'MDKAYIEIARLLLESTPAIFETRLFAMKGGTAINLFIEDMPRLSVD' A
#
# COMPACT_ATOMS: atom_id res chain seq x y z
N MET A 1 7.85 5.13 14.34
CA MET A 1 7.75 4.23 13.18
C MET A 1 9.15 4.09 12.61
N ASP A 2 9.62 2.88 12.36
CA ASP A 2 10.96 2.64 11.82
C ASP A 2 11.05 3.24 10.40
N LYS A 3 12.16 3.92 10.11
CA LYS A 3 12.40 4.60 8.83
C LYS A 3 12.31 3.63 7.66
N ALA A 4 12.71 2.37 7.84
CA ALA A 4 12.60 1.34 6.80
C ALA A 4 11.16 1.12 6.34
N TYR A 5 10.19 1.12 7.26
CA TYR A 5 8.77 0.94 6.93
C TYR A 5 8.20 2.13 6.15
N ILE A 6 8.67 3.34 6.46
CA ILE A 6 8.28 4.56 5.72
C ILE A 6 8.76 4.47 4.27
N GLU A 7 10.01 4.04 4.04
CA GLU A 7 10.55 3.90 2.69
C GLU A 7 9.83 2.81 1.89
N ILE A 8 9.45 1.69 2.52
CA ILE A 8 8.67 0.64 1.85
C ILE A 8 7.28 1.17 1.46
N ALA A 9 6.58 1.85 2.38
CA ALA A 9 5.28 2.43 2.07
C ALA A 9 5.36 3.49 0.97
N ARG A 10 6.41 4.31 0.98
CA ARG A 10 6.69 5.27 -0.10
C ARG A 10 6.83 4.56 -1.44
N LEU A 11 7.66 3.51 -1.52
CA LEU A 11 7.84 2.72 -2.74
C LEU A 11 6.53 2.08 -3.22
N LEU A 12 5.73 1.55 -2.30
CA LEU A 12 4.43 0.97 -2.61
C LEU A 12 3.48 2.02 -3.21
N LEU A 13 3.39 3.21 -2.62
CA LEU A 13 2.58 4.31 -3.14
C LEU A 13 3.07 4.81 -4.51
N GLU A 14 4.39 4.89 -4.72
CA GLU A 14 4.99 5.31 -5.98
C GLU A 14 4.72 4.29 -7.12
N SER A 15 4.67 3.00 -6.81
CA SER A 15 4.41 1.93 -7.79
C SER A 15 2.93 1.66 -8.06
N THR A 16 2.04 2.04 -7.13
CA THR A 16 0.61 1.75 -7.18
C THR A 16 -0.08 2.22 -8.47
N PRO A 17 0.16 3.43 -9.01
CA PRO A 17 -0.48 3.87 -10.25
C PRO A 17 -0.20 2.94 -11.44
N ALA A 18 1.05 2.56 -11.65
CA ALA A 18 1.44 1.66 -12.74
C ALA A 18 0.82 0.26 -12.59
N ILE A 19 0.69 -0.21 -11.34
CA ILE A 19 0.05 -1.49 -11.03
C ILE A 19 -1.47 -1.43 -11.26
N PHE A 20 -2.13 -0.30 -11.03
CA PHE A 20 -3.57 -0.18 -11.23
C PHE A 20 -3.99 0.09 -12.67
N GLU A 21 -3.05 0.42 -13.56
CA GLU A 21 -3.31 0.43 -15.00
C GLU A 21 -3.56 -0.98 -15.57
N THR A 22 -3.07 -2.04 -14.92
CA THR A 22 -3.32 -3.42 -15.35
C THR A 22 -4.60 -3.98 -14.76
N ARG A 23 -5.52 -4.38 -15.64
CA ARG A 23 -6.81 -5.02 -15.27
C ARG A 23 -6.66 -6.39 -14.62
N LEU A 24 -5.48 -7.00 -14.70
CA LEU A 24 -5.21 -8.32 -14.14
C LEU A 24 -4.69 -8.25 -12.70
N PHE A 25 -4.36 -7.06 -12.20
CA PHE A 25 -3.86 -6.88 -10.85
C PHE A 25 -4.90 -6.22 -9.96
N ALA A 26 -5.04 -6.74 -8.75
CA ALA A 26 -5.89 -6.17 -7.72
C ALA A 26 -5.12 -6.16 -6.40
N MET A 27 -5.09 -5.01 -5.73
CA MET A 27 -4.60 -4.94 -4.35
C MET A 27 -5.65 -5.52 -3.41
N LYS A 28 -5.21 -6.33 -2.45
CA LYS A 28 -6.09 -6.98 -1.45
C LYS A 28 -5.45 -6.99 -0.06
N GLY A 29 -6.19 -7.47 0.93
CA GLY A 29 -5.67 -7.72 2.28
C GLY A 29 -5.47 -6.44 3.10
N GLY A 30 -4.58 -6.52 4.10
CA GLY A 30 -4.37 -5.46 5.08
C GLY A 30 -3.88 -4.14 4.48
N THR A 31 -3.11 -4.19 3.39
CA THR A 31 -2.59 -3.01 2.69
C THR A 31 -3.70 -2.29 1.91
N ALA A 32 -4.59 -3.04 1.25
CA ALA A 32 -5.76 -2.45 0.59
C ALA A 32 -6.68 -1.75 1.61
N ILE A 33 -6.92 -2.38 2.76
CA ILE A 33 -7.76 -1.79 3.82
C ILE A 33 -7.14 -0.51 4.35
N ASN A 34 -5.83 -0.54 4.67
CA ASN A 34 -5.12 0.61 5.24
C ASN A 34 -5.03 1.81 4.28
N LEU A 35 -4.96 1.59 2.96
CA LEU A 35 -4.84 2.66 1.98
C LEU A 35 -6.17 3.20 1.44
N PHE A 36 -7.21 2.37 1.33
CA PHE A 36 -8.41 2.73 0.58
C PHE A 36 -9.72 2.66 1.36
N ILE A 37 -9.77 1.98 2.50
CA ILE A 37 -11.03 1.73 3.22
C ILE A 37 -11.09 2.51 4.53
N GLU A 38 -10.06 2.39 5.37
CA GLU A 38 -10.07 2.97 6.71
C GLU A 38 -8.65 3.36 7.13
N ASP A 39 -8.54 4.52 7.80
CA ASP A 39 -7.31 4.93 8.44
C ASP A 39 -7.09 4.06 9.69
N MET A 40 -6.11 3.18 9.63
CA MET A 40 -5.81 2.22 10.69
C MET A 40 -4.63 2.71 11.54
N PRO A 41 -4.58 2.40 12.85
CA PRO A 41 -3.45 2.76 13.71
C PRO A 41 -2.16 1.96 13.42
N ARG A 42 -2.08 1.29 12.26
CA ARG A 42 -0.94 0.52 11.78
C ARG A 42 -0.68 0.87 10.32
N LEU A 43 0.59 0.87 9.92
CA LEU A 43 0.99 0.94 8.52
C LEU A 43 1.18 -0.48 7.99
N SER A 44 0.40 -0.87 6.99
CA SER A 44 0.49 -2.19 6.36
C SER A 44 1.42 -2.12 5.15
N VAL A 45 2.50 -2.89 5.15
CA VAL A 45 3.52 -2.90 4.08
C VAL A 45 3.81 -4.31 3.54
N ASP A 46 2.91 -5.26 3.83
CA ASP A 46 2.95 -6.63 3.30
C ASP A 46 3.00 -6.66 1.77
#